data_AF-A0A932V4D1-F1
#
_entry.id   AF-A0A932V4D1-F1
#
_cell.length_a   1.000
_cell.length_b   1.000
_cell.length_c   1.000
_cell.angle_alpha   90.00
_cell.angle_beta   90.00
_cell.angle_gamma   90.00
#
_symmetry.space_group_name_H-M   'P 1'
#
loop_
_entity.id
_entity.type
_entity.pdbx_description
1 polymer ?
#
loop_
_entity_poly.entity_id
_entity_poly.type
_entity_poly.pdbx_seq_one_letter_code
_entity_poly.pdbx_strand_id
1 'polypeptide(L)'
;MIGPGIMHLFWKPLLLALLSMAALAACSAPRTVIVQESVQVGDRQREWALVYFLSWRKEHDPRYLELSRRHMSDAVKSYFEIQVTIGHSYPDFYDIDKRRLQGCDFLRRIDNDADRYGVSLTSRARSGCFN
;
A
#
# COMPACT_ATOMS: atom_id res chain seq x y z
N MET A 1 -67.08 13.78 -1.00
CA MET A 1 -66.30 13.92 0.26
C MET A 1 -65.40 12.70 0.39
N ILE A 2 -64.15 12.78 -0.06
CA ILE A 2 -63.17 11.70 0.05
C ILE A 2 -62.25 12.09 1.22
N GLY A 3 -62.31 11.31 2.30
CA GLY A 3 -61.62 11.63 3.56
C GLY A 3 -60.09 11.53 3.42
N PRO A 4 -59.31 12.40 4.12
CA PRO A 4 -57.85 12.48 3.99
C PRO A 4 -57.08 11.33 4.68
N GLY A 5 -57.74 10.23 5.02
CA GLY A 5 -57.16 9.16 5.86
C GLY A 5 -56.35 8.09 5.13
N ILE A 6 -56.47 7.97 3.80
CA ILE A 6 -55.89 6.84 3.05
C ILE A 6 -54.46 7.12 2.57
N MET A 7 -54.02 8.40 2.59
CA MET A 7 -52.74 8.82 2.02
C MET A 7 -51.52 8.44 2.88
N HIS A 8 -51.71 8.09 4.16
CA HIS A 8 -50.63 7.74 5.08
C HIS A 8 -50.30 6.23 5.13
N LEU A 9 -51.18 5.37 4.62
CA LEU A 9 -51.01 3.91 4.74
C LEU A 9 -50.01 3.34 3.72
N PHE A 10 -49.88 3.99 2.55
CA PHE A 10 -48.96 3.57 1.47
C PHE A 10 -47.60 4.29 1.49
N TRP A 11 -47.49 5.42 2.17
CA TRP A 11 -46.26 6.22 2.23
C TRP A 11 -45.16 5.54 3.08
N LYS A 12 -45.54 4.90 4.18
CA LYS A 12 -44.59 4.21 5.09
C LYS A 12 -43.87 3.01 4.47
N PRO A 13 -44.53 2.05 3.76
CA PRO A 13 -43.82 0.95 3.14
C PRO A 13 -42.93 1.40 1.96
N LEU A 14 -43.35 2.45 1.24
CA LEU A 14 -42.56 3.03 0.14
C LEU A 14 -41.24 3.63 0.64
N LEU A 15 -41.28 4.39 1.74
CA LEU A 15 -40.06 4.96 2.35
C LEU A 15 -39.13 3.87 2.88
N LEU A 16 -39.66 2.82 3.49
CA LEU A 16 -38.88 1.66 3.96
C LEU A 16 -38.18 0.94 2.82
N ALA A 17 -38.87 0.73 1.69
CA ALA A 17 -38.29 0.13 0.50
C ALA A 17 -37.16 1.00 -0.08
N LEU A 18 -37.35 2.31 -0.19
CA LEU A 18 -36.32 3.24 -0.66
C LEU A 18 -35.09 3.27 0.25
N LEU A 19 -35.28 3.26 1.58
CA LEU A 19 -34.19 3.19 2.55
C LEU A 19 -33.41 1.88 2.44
N SER A 20 -34.10 0.75 2.24
CA SER A 20 -33.43 -0.54 2.03
C SER A 20 -32.63 -0.58 0.72
N MET A 21 -33.18 -0.07 -0.38
CA MET A 21 -32.46 0.03 -1.65
C MET A 21 -31.24 0.96 -1.56
N ALA A 22 -31.35 2.09 -0.86
CA ALA A 22 -30.23 2.99 -0.63
C ALA A 22 -29.12 2.34 0.21
N ALA A 23 -29.48 1.58 1.25
CA ALA A 23 -28.53 0.83 2.07
C ALA A 23 -27.83 -0.29 1.26
N LEU A 24 -28.56 -1.01 0.43
CA LEU A 24 -28.02 -2.04 -0.47
C LEU A 24 -27.07 -1.43 -1.53
N ALA A 25 -27.44 -0.28 -2.09
CA ALA A 25 -26.61 0.44 -3.07
C ALA A 25 -25.32 0.99 -2.45
N ALA A 26 -25.35 1.40 -1.18
CA ALA A 26 -24.15 1.83 -0.45
C ALA A 26 -23.16 0.69 -0.19
N CYS A 27 -23.65 -0.54 0.00
CA CYS A 27 -22.79 -1.73 0.14
C CYS A 27 -22.28 -2.28 -1.20
N SER A 28 -22.93 -1.96 -2.33
CA SER A 28 -22.45 -2.37 -3.66
C SER A 28 -21.49 -1.36 -4.29
N ALA A 29 -21.20 -0.24 -3.62
CA ALA A 29 -20.23 0.73 -4.13
C ALA A 29 -18.86 0.04 -4.23
N PRO A 30 -18.28 -0.11 -5.45
CA PRO A 30 -16.95 -0.67 -5.57
C PRO A 30 -16.01 0.23 -4.78
N ARG A 31 -15.27 -0.37 -3.83
CA ARG A 31 -14.18 0.32 -3.15
C ARG A 31 -13.14 0.62 -4.21
N THR A 32 -13.17 1.81 -4.79
CA THR A 32 -12.10 2.29 -5.66
C THR A 32 -10.91 2.58 -4.75
N VAL A 33 -10.19 1.53 -4.37
CA VAL A 33 -8.88 1.69 -3.76
C VAL A 33 -8.05 2.42 -4.80
N ILE A 34 -7.49 3.57 -4.47
CA ILE A 34 -6.54 4.27 -5.35
C ILE A 34 -5.20 3.52 -5.27
N VAL A 35 -5.21 2.28 -5.77
CA VAL A 35 -4.06 1.37 -5.80
C VAL A 35 -2.94 2.03 -6.58
N GLN A 36 -3.26 2.69 -7.69
CA GLN A 36 -2.26 3.26 -8.57
C GLN A 36 -1.46 4.40 -7.94
N GLU A 37 -2.09 5.32 -7.20
CA GLU A 37 -1.39 6.40 -6.50
C GLU A 37 -0.49 5.85 -5.39
N SER A 38 -1.00 4.91 -4.60
CA SER A 38 -0.21 4.27 -3.54
C SER A 38 0.97 3.45 -4.09
N VAL A 39 0.79 2.75 -5.21
CA VAL A 39 1.88 2.07 -5.93
C VAL A 39 2.93 3.06 -6.41
N GLN A 40 2.53 4.23 -6.95
CA GLN A 40 3.47 5.26 -7.39
C GLN A 40 4.31 5.82 -6.23
N VAL A 41 3.74 5.94 -5.03
CA VAL A 41 4.50 6.33 -3.84
C VAL A 41 5.58 5.28 -3.54
N GLY A 42 5.22 4.00 -3.51
CA GLY A 42 6.18 2.91 -3.30
C GLY A 42 7.27 2.87 -4.38
N ASP A 43 6.88 3.02 -5.64
CA ASP A 43 7.81 3.03 -6.79
C ASP A 43 8.81 4.19 -6.71
N ARG A 44 8.36 5.39 -6.33
CA ARG A 44 9.25 6.54 -6.13
C ARG A 44 10.27 6.29 -5.01
N GLN A 45 9.83 5.70 -3.90
CA GLN A 45 10.75 5.35 -2.81
C GLN A 45 11.79 4.32 -3.28
N ARG A 46 11.36 3.30 -4.03
CA ARG A 46 12.25 2.30 -4.63
C ARG A 46 13.26 2.94 -5.58
N GLU A 47 12.85 3.87 -6.44
CA GLU A 47 13.73 4.59 -7.36
C GLU A 47 14.82 5.38 -6.61
N TRP A 48 14.44 6.15 -5.58
CA TRP A 48 15.40 6.85 -4.73
C TRP A 48 16.38 5.89 -4.06
N ALA A 49 15.90 4.75 -3.57
CA ALA A 49 16.75 3.73 -2.97
C ALA A 49 17.84 3.24 -3.94
N LEU A 50 17.46 3.00 -5.20
CA LEU A 50 18.39 2.56 -6.25
C LEU A 50 19.40 3.66 -6.60
N VAL A 51 18.96 4.91 -6.72
CA VAL A 51 19.83 6.06 -6.98
C VAL A 51 20.88 6.21 -5.89
N TYR A 52 20.46 6.21 -4.62
CA TYR A 52 21.40 6.31 -3.51
C TYR A 52 22.34 5.11 -3.42
N PHE A 53 21.88 3.90 -3.75
CA PHE A 53 22.77 2.74 -3.81
C PHE A 53 23.85 2.89 -4.87
N LEU A 54 23.50 3.42 -6.04
CA LEU A 54 24.47 3.70 -7.11
C LEU A 54 25.48 4.77 -6.68
N SER A 55 25.03 5.84 -6.01
CA SER A 55 25.92 6.85 -5.43
C SER A 55 26.88 6.24 -4.40
N TRP A 56 26.38 5.38 -3.50
CA TRP A 56 27.22 4.66 -2.55
C TRP A 56 28.26 3.77 -3.25
N ARG A 57 27.86 3.00 -4.27
CA ARG A 57 28.81 2.16 -5.01
C ARG A 57 29.94 2.94 -5.68
N LYS A 58 29.70 4.21 -6.03
CA LYS A 58 30.69 5.08 -6.65
C LYS A 58 31.60 5.74 -5.60
N GLU A 59 31.01 6.28 -4.55
CA GLU A 59 31.69 7.21 -3.62
C GLU A 59 32.04 6.56 -2.26
N HIS A 60 31.47 5.39 -1.96
CA HIS A 60 31.57 4.67 -0.69
C HIS A 60 31.20 5.50 0.55
N ASP A 61 30.45 6.59 0.36
CA ASP A 61 29.92 7.39 1.47
C ASP A 61 28.81 6.62 2.19
N PRO A 62 28.96 6.28 3.48
CA PRO A 62 27.98 5.48 4.23
C PRO A 62 26.60 6.15 4.30
N ARG A 63 26.51 7.47 4.17
CA ARG A 63 25.23 8.20 4.18
C ARG A 63 24.34 7.76 3.02
N TYR A 64 24.91 7.48 1.85
CA TYR A 64 24.14 7.00 0.70
C TYR A 64 23.65 5.57 0.89
N LEU A 65 24.40 4.71 1.56
CA LEU A 65 23.94 3.36 1.88
C LEU A 65 22.76 3.39 2.87
N GLU A 66 22.84 4.25 3.89
CA GLU A 66 21.75 4.46 4.84
C GLU A 66 20.49 5.02 4.16
N LEU A 67 20.64 6.05 3.31
CA LEU A 67 19.53 6.61 2.54
C LEU A 67 18.90 5.55 1.62
N SER A 68 19.74 4.79 0.91
CA SER A 68 19.28 3.70 0.07
C SER A 68 18.43 2.70 0.84
N ARG A 69 18.91 2.28 2.01
CA ARG A 69 18.20 1.35 2.88
C ARG A 69 16.87 1.90 3.35
N ARG A 70 16.86 3.14 3.84
CA ARG A 70 15.65 3.80 4.36
C ARG A 70 14.56 3.87 3.28
N HIS A 71 14.92 4.39 2.10
CA HIS A 71 13.99 4.50 0.98
C HIS A 71 13.47 3.13 0.52
N MET A 72 14.32 2.09 0.49
CA MET A 72 13.85 0.74 0.15
C MET A 72 12.90 0.18 1.21
N SER A 73 13.19 0.42 2.49
CA SER A 73 12.31 0.02 3.59
C SER A 73 10.94 0.70 3.50
N ASP A 74 10.92 1.98 3.16
CA ASP A 74 9.67 2.73 2.96
C ASP A 74 8.88 2.20 1.75
N ALA A 75 9.57 1.85 0.65
CA ALA A 75 8.94 1.22 -0.52
C ALA A 75 8.29 -0.13 -0.16
N VAL A 76 9.02 -1.01 0.52
CA VAL A 76 8.52 -2.33 0.97
C VAL A 76 7.30 -2.16 1.87
N LYS A 77 7.37 -1.22 2.82
CA LYS A 77 6.25 -0.92 3.72
C LYS A 77 5.02 -0.47 2.93
N SER A 78 5.17 0.44 1.97
CA SER A 78 4.06 0.88 1.12
C SER A 78 3.45 -0.28 0.34
N TYR A 79 4.26 -1.14 -0.28
CA TYR A 79 3.73 -2.32 -0.99
C TYR A 79 2.95 -3.26 -0.07
N PHE A 80 3.46 -3.52 1.14
CA PHE A 80 2.78 -4.34 2.13
C PHE A 80 1.43 -3.75 2.58
N GLU A 81 1.38 -2.44 2.84
CA GLU A 81 0.13 -1.75 3.20
C GLU A 81 -0.94 -1.84 2.10
N ILE A 82 -0.51 -1.75 0.83
CA ILE A 82 -1.42 -1.91 -0.31
C ILE A 82 -1.96 -3.34 -0.36
N GLN A 83 -1.09 -4.35 -0.20
CA GLN A 83 -1.51 -5.75 -0.16
C GLN A 83 -2.56 -6.03 0.91
N VAL A 84 -2.34 -5.52 2.13
CA VAL A 84 -3.31 -5.63 3.23
C VAL A 84 -4.63 -4.94 2.88
N THR A 85 -4.58 -3.83 2.14
CA THR A 85 -5.76 -3.04 1.77
C THR A 85 -6.61 -3.71 0.68
N ILE A 86 -5.99 -4.28 -0.36
CA ILE A 86 -6.69 -4.88 -1.51
C ILE A 86 -7.04 -6.35 -1.31
N GLY A 87 -6.26 -7.08 -0.50
CA GLY A 87 -6.41 -8.51 -0.30
C GLY A 87 -6.06 -9.36 -1.53
N HIS A 88 -6.01 -10.69 -1.34
CA HIS A 88 -5.50 -11.64 -2.34
C HIS A 88 -6.42 -11.78 -3.57
N SER A 89 -7.66 -11.31 -3.47
CA SER A 89 -8.67 -11.42 -4.54
C SER A 89 -8.51 -10.36 -5.63
N TYR A 90 -7.66 -9.35 -5.43
CA TYR A 90 -7.40 -8.30 -6.41
C TYR A 90 -6.27 -8.69 -7.38
N PRO A 91 -6.41 -8.47 -8.71
CA PRO A 91 -5.38 -8.84 -9.69
C PRO A 91 -4.01 -8.25 -9.38
N ASP A 92 -3.97 -6.99 -8.92
CA ASP A 92 -2.73 -6.27 -8.63
C ASP A 92 -1.95 -6.83 -7.43
N PHE A 93 -2.56 -7.70 -6.62
CA PHE A 93 -1.95 -8.26 -5.42
C PHE A 93 -0.60 -8.93 -5.70
N TYR A 94 -0.53 -9.76 -6.73
CA TYR A 94 0.67 -10.53 -7.05
C TYR A 94 1.79 -9.68 -7.63
N ASP A 95 1.44 -8.64 -8.40
CA ASP A 95 2.42 -7.69 -8.92
C ASP A 95 3.02 -6.85 -7.78
N ILE A 96 2.20 -6.43 -6.83
CA ILE A 96 2.65 -5.71 -5.63
C ILE A 96 3.48 -6.63 -4.73
N ASP A 97 3.10 -7.91 -4.60
CA ASP A 97 3.87 -8.90 -3.84
C ASP A 97 5.27 -9.08 -4.42
N LYS A 98 5.36 -9.23 -5.74
CA LYS A 98 6.64 -9.36 -6.43
C LYS A 98 7.54 -8.15 -6.17
N ARG A 99 6.99 -6.93 -6.22
CA ARG A 99 7.73 -5.70 -5.92
C ARG A 99 8.21 -5.67 -4.47
N ARG A 100 7.36 -6.05 -3.52
CA ARG A 100 7.70 -6.16 -2.09
C ARG A 100 8.85 -7.14 -1.86
N LEU A 101 8.75 -8.36 -2.42
CA LEU A 101 9.79 -9.39 -2.29
C LEU A 101 11.12 -8.94 -2.90
N GLN A 102 11.10 -8.32 -4.08
CA GLN A 102 12.30 -7.72 -4.69
C GLN A 102 12.95 -6.66 -3.79
N GLY A 103 12.14 -5.80 -3.15
CA GLY A 103 12.63 -4.82 -2.19
C GLY A 103 13.25 -5.47 -0.94
N CYS A 104 12.64 -6.54 -0.43
CA CYS A 104 13.20 -7.32 0.69
C CYS A 104 14.55 -7.97 0.35
N ASP A 105 14.68 -8.52 -0.87
CA ASP A 105 15.95 -9.04 -1.36
C ASP A 105 17.02 -7.96 -1.48
N PHE A 106 16.62 -6.76 -1.92
CA PHE A 106 17.52 -5.62 -2.00
C PHE A 106 17.98 -5.12 -0.62
N LEU A 107 17.07 -5.06 0.36
CA LEU A 107 17.43 -4.74 1.76
C LEU A 107 18.44 -5.75 2.33
N ARG A 108 18.26 -7.04 2.03
CA ARG A 108 19.24 -8.08 2.43
C ARG A 108 20.61 -7.84 1.81
N ARG A 109 20.65 -7.42 0.53
CA ARG A 109 21.90 -7.06 -0.15
C ARG A 109 22.56 -5.85 0.51
N ILE A 110 21.81 -4.79 0.82
CA ILE A 110 22.35 -3.62 1.53
C ILE A 110 22.92 -4.02 2.88
N ASP A 111 22.20 -4.82 3.67
CA ASP A 111 22.67 -5.25 4.99
C ASP A 111 23.99 -6.06 4.87
N ASN A 112 24.09 -6.96 3.88
CA ASN A 112 25.32 -7.71 3.62
C ASN A 112 26.48 -6.82 3.18
N ASP A 113 26.20 -5.82 2.34
CA ASP A 113 27.21 -4.86 1.89
C ASP A 113 27.66 -3.97 3.05
N ALA A 114 26.74 -3.51 3.90
CA ALA A 114 27.07 -2.75 5.11
C ALA A 114 27.99 -3.56 6.04
N ASP A 115 27.69 -4.84 6.27
CA ASP A 115 28.54 -5.73 7.06
C ASP A 115 29.92 -5.93 6.41
N ARG A 116 29.98 -6.11 5.07
CA ARG A 116 31.23 -6.28 4.32
C ARG A 116 32.14 -5.05 4.41
N TYR A 117 31.58 -3.86 4.34
CA TYR A 117 32.32 -2.60 4.28
C TYR A 117 32.41 -1.89 5.65
N GLY A 118 31.94 -2.52 6.73
CA GLY A 118 32.02 -1.97 8.09
C GLY A 118 31.14 -0.74 8.32
N VAL A 119 30.05 -0.58 7.57
CA VAL A 119 29.11 0.54 7.70
C VAL A 119 28.04 0.20 8.75
N SER A 120 27.95 1.02 9.79
CA SER A 120 26.87 0.89 10.78
C SER A 120 25.60 1.58 10.30
N LEU A 121 24.57 0.78 10.00
CA LEU A 121 23.25 1.27 9.62
C LEU A 121 22.42 1.61 10.87
N THR A 122 21.70 2.73 10.86
CA THR A 122 20.94 3.19 12.05
C THR A 122 19.73 2.33 12.38
N SER A 123 19.15 1.63 11.40
CA SER A 123 18.05 0.69 11.63
C SER A 123 18.08 -0.47 10.65
N ARG A 124 18.01 -1.70 11.18
CA ARG A 124 17.85 -2.92 10.39
C ARG A 124 16.41 -3.42 10.29
N ALA A 125 15.44 -2.68 10.82
CA ALA A 125 14.04 -3.09 10.73
C ALA A 125 13.62 -3.30 9.27
N ARG A 126 12.88 -4.38 9.01
CA ARG A 126 12.39 -4.76 7.68
C ARG A 126 10.86 -4.94 7.73
N SER A 127 10.15 -3.87 8.06
CA SER A 127 8.68 -3.91 8.09
C SER A 127 8.13 -4.29 6.73
N GLY A 128 7.30 -5.33 6.67
CA GLY A 128 6.75 -5.87 5.42
C GLY A 128 7.63 -6.93 4.75
N CYS A 129 8.81 -7.26 5.29
CA CYS A 129 9.55 -8.46 4.91
C CYS A 129 9.28 -9.56 5.93
N PHE A 130 8.65 -10.65 5.48
CA PHE A 130 8.57 -11.88 6.26
C PHE A 130 9.87 -12.65 6.09
N ASN A 131 10.36 -13.26 7.18
CA ASN A 131 11.52 -14.14 7.18
C ASN A 131 11.24 -15.42 6.41
#